data_AF-A0A6A6ZF69-F1
#
_entry.id   AF-A0A6A6ZF69-F1
#
_cell.length_a   1.000
_cell.length_b   1.000
_cell.length_c   1.000
_cell.angle_alpha   90.00
_cell.angle_beta   90.00
_cell.angle_gamma   90.00
#
_symmetry.space_group_name_H-M   'P 1'
#
loop_
_entity.id
_entity.type
_entity.pdbx_description
1 polymer ?
#
loop_
_entity_poly.entity_id
_entity_poly.type
_entity_poly.pdbx_seq_one_letter_code
_entity_poly.pdbx_strand_id
1 'polypeptide(L)'
;MPKGNNKMGFPIAMKIGVFGSYIVWLDMIEQGKVVATPEAGDVEAPWMLAPYSPKILQDTVDLFNALVREIKLRLPGGSTGTGDDLSPCIKEAILDTSNPQRGFAYHFAQKVKRPQFCYIAPGLEIPISSDDTAQPFASLRSDAKDIEILPLLLFRAVDNGASCMAPASGDECPFDYPFNRVDKYPSRLYLSCTSSYKDSFEDESILVLPFRIGAKGYAQKSDGARFGEKPNHADDDVRPIDTFSNVYQPGHQPLTEMHQVRLFCVLENWLGMVQRGDWKVDANGVMGDIDEWKKADTEESWEKYVIPPTW
;
A
#
# COMPACT_ATOMS: atom_id res chain seq x y z
N MET A 1 20.99 -48.70 12.03
CA MET A 1 20.53 -47.59 12.88
C MET A 1 20.48 -46.33 12.03
N PRO A 2 19.33 -45.64 11.95
CA PRO A 2 19.05 -44.60 10.97
C PRO A 2 19.17 -43.17 11.53
N LYS A 3 19.54 -42.20 10.69
CA LYS A 3 19.30 -40.75 10.84
C LYS A 3 19.31 -40.19 9.40
N GLY A 4 18.36 -39.46 8.87
CA GLY A 4 17.15 -38.82 9.40
C GLY A 4 16.83 -37.74 8.38
N ASN A 5 15.88 -38.01 7.48
CA ASN A 5 15.38 -37.05 6.49
C ASN A 5 14.65 -35.93 7.24
N ASN A 6 15.22 -34.72 7.26
CA ASN A 6 14.46 -33.52 7.58
C ASN A 6 13.63 -33.12 6.35
N LYS A 7 12.43 -33.70 6.23
CA LYS A 7 11.33 -33.03 5.53
C LYS A 7 10.96 -31.81 6.38
N MET A 8 11.37 -30.61 5.96
CA MET A 8 10.72 -29.39 6.44
C MET A 8 9.31 -29.40 5.85
N GLY A 9 8.33 -29.64 6.72
CA GLY A 9 6.93 -29.70 6.35
C GLY A 9 6.44 -28.33 5.92
N PHE A 10 6.06 -28.21 4.66
CA PHE A 10 4.95 -27.37 4.28
C PHE A 10 3.67 -28.16 4.58
N PRO A 11 2.73 -27.55 5.29
CA PRO A 11 1.35 -27.78 4.95
C PRO A 11 0.66 -26.43 4.83
N ILE A 12 0.31 -26.05 3.59
CA ILE A 12 -0.93 -25.29 3.38
C ILE A 12 -2.06 -26.28 3.68
N ALA A 13 -2.25 -26.57 4.97
CA ALA A 13 -3.42 -27.29 5.41
C ALA A 13 -4.58 -26.30 5.25
N MET A 14 -5.43 -26.57 4.27
CA MET A 14 -6.74 -25.94 4.11
C MET A 14 -7.58 -26.25 5.36
N LYS A 15 -7.32 -25.54 6.47
CA LYS A 15 -8.12 -25.58 7.69
C LYS A 15 -9.37 -24.76 7.40
N ILE A 16 -10.30 -25.42 6.74
CA ILE A 16 -11.65 -24.95 6.54
C ILE A 16 -12.32 -24.92 7.92
N GLY A 17 -12.28 -23.75 8.55
CA GLY A 17 -12.87 -23.52 9.87
C GLY A 17 -13.51 -22.13 9.90
N VAL A 18 -14.82 -22.13 10.15
CA VAL A 18 -15.70 -20.97 10.38
C VAL A 18 -16.19 -20.26 9.10
N PHE A 19 -17.51 -20.15 8.97
CA PHE A 19 -18.26 -19.64 7.81
C PHE A 19 -17.79 -18.29 7.23
N GLY A 20 -17.07 -17.45 7.99
CA GLY A 20 -16.49 -16.20 7.49
C GLY A 20 -15.27 -16.38 6.58
N SER A 21 -14.55 -17.51 6.68
CA SER A 21 -13.37 -17.80 5.86
C SER A 21 -13.72 -18.00 4.37
N TYR A 22 -14.88 -18.58 4.06
CA TYR A 22 -15.23 -18.91 2.68
C TYR A 22 -15.46 -17.70 1.79
N ILE A 23 -16.05 -16.61 2.32
CA ILE A 23 -16.36 -15.42 1.52
C ILE A 23 -15.07 -14.77 1.01
N VAL A 24 -14.04 -14.72 1.86
CA VAL A 24 -12.72 -14.16 1.51
C VAL A 24 -12.09 -14.94 0.37
N TRP A 25 -12.03 -16.27 0.49
CA TRP A 25 -11.45 -17.12 -0.56
C TRP A 25 -12.26 -17.12 -1.86
N LEU A 26 -13.60 -17.06 -1.78
CA LEU A 26 -14.44 -16.92 -2.98
C LEU A 26 -14.19 -15.59 -3.69
N ASP A 27 -14.11 -14.49 -2.94
CA ASP A 27 -13.79 -13.18 -3.52
C ASP A 27 -12.39 -13.18 -4.16
N MET A 28 -11.39 -13.81 -3.52
CA MET A 28 -10.06 -14.01 -4.12
C MET A 28 -10.11 -14.81 -5.42
N ILE A 29 -10.91 -15.88 -5.50
CA ILE A 29 -11.08 -16.67 -6.72
C ILE A 29 -11.81 -15.85 -7.80
N GLU A 30 -12.89 -15.16 -7.46
CA GLU A 30 -13.66 -14.31 -8.37
C GLU A 30 -12.85 -13.12 -8.91
N GLN A 31 -11.95 -12.59 -8.08
CA GLN A 31 -10.98 -11.57 -8.50
C GLN A 31 -9.79 -12.16 -9.25
N GLY A 32 -9.69 -13.49 -9.39
CA GLY A 32 -8.58 -14.15 -10.07
C GLY A 32 -7.25 -14.04 -9.32
N LYS A 33 -7.29 -13.76 -8.02
CA LYS A 33 -6.13 -13.80 -7.12
C LYS A 33 -5.72 -15.24 -6.86
N VAL A 34 -6.66 -16.16 -6.67
CA VAL A 34 -6.38 -17.60 -6.53
C VAL A 34 -6.57 -18.26 -7.89
N VAL A 35 -5.51 -18.86 -8.42
CA VAL A 35 -5.52 -19.53 -9.74
C VAL A 35 -5.04 -20.97 -9.64
N ALA A 36 -5.54 -21.83 -10.52
CA ALA A 36 -5.12 -23.23 -10.57
C ALA A 36 -3.82 -23.39 -11.36
N THR A 37 -2.88 -24.19 -10.86
CA THR A 37 -1.62 -24.48 -11.56
C THR A 37 -1.81 -25.57 -12.64
N PRO A 38 -1.34 -25.36 -13.89
CA PRO A 38 -1.56 -26.32 -14.99
C PRO A 38 -0.79 -27.64 -14.84
N GLU A 39 0.30 -27.66 -14.06
CA GLU A 39 1.22 -28.80 -13.94
C GLU A 39 1.30 -29.30 -12.50
N ALA A 40 0.26 -30.01 -12.05
CA ALA A 40 0.33 -30.79 -10.82
C ALA A 40 1.04 -32.13 -11.10
N GLY A 41 2.37 -32.12 -11.24
CA GLY A 41 3.15 -33.32 -11.00
C GLY A 41 3.27 -33.52 -9.49
N ASP A 42 2.65 -34.56 -8.91
CA ASP A 42 2.76 -35.07 -7.52
C ASP A 42 2.85 -34.05 -6.33
N VAL A 43 2.61 -32.74 -6.54
CA VAL A 43 2.62 -31.70 -5.51
C VAL A 43 1.21 -31.47 -5.01
N GLU A 44 1.02 -31.59 -3.69
CA GLU A 44 -0.24 -31.59 -2.94
C GLU A 44 -1.08 -30.29 -3.00
N ALA A 45 -0.74 -29.28 -3.82
CA ALA A 45 -1.44 -27.99 -3.85
C ALA A 45 -1.67 -27.47 -5.29
N PRO A 46 -2.88 -27.65 -5.86
CA PRO A 46 -3.19 -27.22 -7.23
C PRO A 46 -3.53 -25.73 -7.36
N TRP A 47 -3.35 -24.93 -6.30
CA TRP A 47 -3.74 -23.52 -6.24
C TRP A 47 -2.54 -22.64 -5.87
N MET A 48 -2.41 -21.50 -6.53
CA MET A 48 -1.40 -20.48 -6.23
C MET A 48 -2.03 -19.09 -6.14
N LEU A 49 -1.42 -18.20 -5.36
CA LEU A 49 -1.76 -16.78 -5.35
C LEU A 49 -1.05 -16.08 -6.51
N ALA A 50 -1.83 -15.51 -7.43
CA ALA A 50 -1.34 -14.65 -8.49
C ALA A 50 -0.83 -13.33 -7.88
N PRO A 51 0.31 -12.78 -8.34
CA PRO A 51 0.84 -11.52 -7.83
C PRO A 51 -0.17 -10.36 -7.88
N TYR A 52 -0.90 -10.28 -8.98
CA TYR A 52 -2.12 -9.50 -9.19
C TYR A 52 -2.91 -10.15 -10.34
N SER A 53 -4.15 -9.71 -10.57
CA SER A 53 -4.97 -10.15 -11.70
C SER A 53 -5.35 -8.99 -12.63
N PRO A 54 -5.76 -9.25 -13.88
CA PRO A 54 -6.30 -8.21 -14.75
C PRO A 54 -7.49 -7.46 -14.16
N LYS A 55 -8.30 -8.14 -13.33
CA LYS A 55 -9.44 -7.55 -12.63
C LYS A 55 -8.98 -6.60 -11.53
N ILE A 56 -8.09 -7.03 -10.62
CA ILE A 56 -7.52 -6.18 -9.55
C ILE A 56 -6.88 -4.92 -10.16
N LEU A 57 -6.12 -5.08 -11.24
CA LEU A 57 -5.53 -3.97 -11.96
C LEU A 57 -6.60 -3.00 -12.49
N GLN A 58 -7.63 -3.51 -13.16
CA GLN A 58 -8.66 -2.67 -13.74
C GLN A 58 -9.49 -1.95 -12.68
N ASP A 59 -9.87 -2.65 -11.61
CA ASP A 59 -10.63 -2.10 -10.49
C ASP A 59 -9.83 -0.96 -9.80
N THR A 60 -8.52 -1.16 -9.60
CA THR A 60 -7.65 -0.11 -9.02
C THR A 60 -7.49 1.10 -9.94
N VAL A 61 -7.39 0.87 -11.25
CA VAL A 61 -7.33 1.96 -12.27
C VAL A 61 -8.64 2.74 -12.29
N ASP A 62 -9.78 2.05 -12.27
CA ASP A 62 -11.10 2.69 -12.29
C ASP A 62 -11.34 3.54 -11.04
N LEU A 63 -10.86 3.05 -9.90
CA LEU A 63 -10.93 3.76 -8.63
C LEU A 63 -10.00 4.98 -8.58
N PHE A 64 -8.76 4.86 -9.05
CA PHE A 64 -7.88 6.01 -9.22
C PHE A 64 -8.51 7.09 -10.11
N ASN A 65 -9.06 6.68 -11.26
CA ASN A 65 -9.74 7.59 -12.17
C ASN A 65 -11.00 8.21 -11.54
N ALA A 66 -11.74 7.46 -10.71
CA ALA A 66 -12.87 7.98 -9.97
C ALA A 66 -12.46 9.06 -8.97
N LEU A 67 -11.40 8.83 -8.18
CA LEU A 67 -10.83 9.82 -7.27
C LEU A 67 -10.40 11.09 -8.01
N VAL A 68 -9.68 10.95 -9.12
CA VAL A 68 -9.26 12.08 -9.95
C VAL A 68 -10.45 12.87 -10.48
N ARG A 69 -11.49 12.19 -10.97
CA ARG A 69 -12.74 12.85 -11.41
C ARG A 69 -13.41 13.60 -10.27
N GLU A 70 -13.50 12.99 -9.09
CA GLU A 70 -14.16 13.57 -7.94
C GLU A 70 -13.48 14.85 -7.43
N ILE A 71 -12.14 14.87 -7.45
CA ILE A 71 -11.33 16.05 -7.15
C ILE A 71 -11.54 17.12 -8.23
N LYS A 72 -11.46 16.74 -9.52
CA LYS A 72 -11.66 17.68 -10.65
C LYS A 72 -13.02 18.39 -10.59
N LEU A 73 -14.08 17.66 -10.24
CA LEU A 73 -15.43 18.22 -10.08
C LEU A 73 -15.53 19.29 -8.98
N ARG A 74 -14.61 19.29 -8.01
CA ARG A 74 -14.57 20.25 -6.90
C ARG A 74 -13.54 21.37 -7.08
N LEU A 75 -12.76 21.35 -8.16
CA LEU A 75 -11.80 22.43 -8.44
C LEU A 75 -12.55 23.76 -8.67
N PRO A 76 -12.07 24.87 -8.09
CA PRO A 76 -12.63 26.19 -8.35
C PRO A 76 -12.46 26.56 -9.84
N GLY A 77 -13.53 27.07 -10.46
CA GLY A 77 -13.52 27.49 -11.87
C GLY A 77 -13.95 26.42 -12.87
N GLY A 78 -14.38 25.23 -12.42
CA GLY A 78 -15.01 24.22 -13.27
C GLY A 78 -14.17 23.86 -14.48
N SER A 79 -12.88 23.56 -14.26
CA SER A 79 -11.94 23.26 -15.35
C SER A 79 -12.40 22.05 -16.16
N THR A 80 -13.21 22.32 -17.17
CA THR A 80 -13.36 21.51 -18.38
C THR A 80 -12.15 21.74 -19.28
N GLY A 81 -10.95 21.64 -18.70
CA GLY A 81 -9.70 21.64 -19.45
C GLY A 81 -9.67 20.38 -20.31
N THR A 82 -10.12 20.53 -21.56
CA THR A 82 -9.96 19.56 -22.64
C THR A 82 -8.49 19.17 -22.76
N GLY A 83 -8.16 17.96 -22.32
CA GLY A 83 -6.86 17.34 -22.48
C GLY A 83 -6.22 17.00 -21.13
N ASP A 84 -6.51 15.81 -20.60
CA ASP A 84 -5.55 15.18 -19.69
C ASP A 84 -4.16 15.27 -20.32
N ASP A 85 -3.16 15.63 -19.54
CA ASP A 85 -1.78 15.49 -19.99
C ASP A 85 -1.59 14.02 -20.40
N LEU A 86 -1.24 13.81 -21.67
CA LEU A 86 -0.99 12.46 -22.19
C LEU A 86 0.26 11.85 -21.58
N SER A 87 1.02 12.63 -20.80
CA SER A 87 2.18 12.16 -20.08
C SER A 87 1.80 11.11 -19.02
N PRO A 88 2.56 10.00 -18.94
CA PRO A 88 2.35 8.99 -17.93
C PRO A 88 2.60 9.57 -16.53
N CYS A 89 1.86 9.08 -15.54
CA CYS A 89 1.99 9.52 -14.15
C CYS A 89 3.36 9.14 -13.54
N ILE A 90 3.96 8.04 -14.01
CA ILE A 90 5.27 7.54 -13.58
C ILE A 90 6.08 7.20 -14.84
N LYS A 91 7.36 7.59 -14.87
CA LYS A 91 8.24 7.31 -16.01
C LYS A 91 8.57 5.83 -16.12
N GLU A 92 8.68 5.34 -17.35
CA GLU A 92 9.03 3.94 -17.62
C GLU A 92 10.35 3.50 -17.01
N ALA A 93 11.41 4.33 -17.08
CA ALA A 93 12.72 4.00 -16.50
C ALA A 93 12.69 3.76 -14.97
N ILE A 94 11.79 4.44 -14.26
CA ILE A 94 11.58 4.24 -12.82
C ILE A 94 10.95 2.86 -12.58
N LEU A 95 9.94 2.53 -13.37
CA LEU A 95 9.21 1.27 -13.29
C LEU A 95 10.13 0.09 -13.59
N ASP A 96 10.94 0.20 -14.65
CA ASP A 96 11.92 -0.82 -15.05
C ASP A 96 13.00 -1.02 -13.97
N THR A 97 13.38 0.04 -13.24
CA THR A 97 14.33 -0.07 -12.10
C THR A 97 13.71 -0.81 -10.92
N SER A 98 12.42 -0.55 -10.64
CA SER A 98 11.70 -1.14 -9.51
C SER A 98 11.36 -2.62 -9.75
N ASN A 99 10.88 -2.93 -10.95
CA ASN A 99 10.53 -4.27 -11.38
C ASN A 99 10.83 -4.43 -12.90
N PRO A 100 11.98 -5.05 -13.24
CA PRO A 100 12.34 -5.32 -14.63
C PRO A 100 11.37 -6.24 -15.38
N GLN A 101 10.58 -7.05 -14.66
CA GLN A 101 9.60 -7.96 -15.25
C GLN A 101 8.26 -7.28 -15.58
N ARG A 102 8.12 -5.98 -15.24
CA ARG A 102 6.94 -5.16 -15.57
C ARG A 102 5.64 -5.74 -15.01
N GLY A 103 5.49 -5.70 -13.69
CA GLY A 103 4.30 -6.14 -12.98
C GLY A 103 3.19 -5.08 -12.84
N PHE A 104 2.39 -5.20 -11.79
CA PHE A 104 1.23 -4.36 -11.47
C PHE A 104 1.52 -2.87 -11.63
N ALA A 105 2.59 -2.37 -11.02
CA ALA A 105 2.93 -0.94 -11.05
C ALA A 105 3.15 -0.41 -12.48
N TYR A 106 3.77 -1.23 -13.34
CA TYR A 106 4.01 -0.88 -14.74
C TYR A 106 2.68 -0.75 -15.49
N HIS A 107 1.84 -1.77 -15.39
CA HIS A 107 0.55 -1.79 -16.07
C HIS A 107 -0.45 -0.77 -15.52
N PHE A 108 -0.40 -0.49 -14.21
CA PHE A 108 -1.17 0.57 -13.57
C PHE A 108 -0.76 1.93 -14.15
N ALA A 109 0.54 2.24 -14.15
CA ALA A 109 1.08 3.51 -14.67
C ALA A 109 0.78 3.74 -16.16
N GLN A 110 0.68 2.68 -16.97
CA GLN A 110 0.27 2.76 -18.38
C GLN A 110 -1.21 3.09 -18.58
N LYS A 111 -2.06 2.69 -17.64
CA LYS A 111 -3.52 2.85 -17.73
C LYS A 111 -4.02 4.15 -17.09
N VAL A 112 -3.30 4.68 -16.10
CA VAL A 112 -3.67 5.93 -15.44
C VAL A 112 -3.05 7.14 -16.11
N LYS A 113 -3.84 8.21 -16.24
CA LYS A 113 -3.37 9.48 -16.74
C LYS A 113 -2.99 10.41 -15.61
N ARG A 114 -2.05 11.29 -15.89
CA ARG A 114 -1.63 12.29 -14.94
C ARG A 114 -2.70 13.38 -14.75
N PRO A 115 -3.15 13.65 -13.51
CA PRO A 115 -4.05 14.76 -13.21
C PRO A 115 -3.38 16.12 -13.41
N GLN A 116 -4.20 17.16 -13.63
CA GLN A 116 -3.75 18.56 -13.79
C GLN A 116 -3.61 19.30 -12.46
N PHE A 117 -3.93 18.65 -11.34
CA PHE A 117 -3.76 19.20 -9.99
C PHE A 117 -2.56 18.53 -9.32
N CYS A 118 -2.05 19.14 -8.25
CA CYS A 118 -0.83 18.71 -7.58
C CYS A 118 -1.11 17.67 -6.48
N TYR A 119 -2.18 17.83 -5.70
CA TYR A 119 -2.40 17.05 -4.48
C TYR A 119 -3.54 16.04 -4.64
N ILE A 120 -3.24 14.75 -4.48
CA ILE A 120 -4.21 13.65 -4.52
C ILE A 120 -4.83 13.36 -3.15
N ALA A 121 -4.12 13.72 -2.08
CA ALA A 121 -4.53 13.64 -0.68
C ALA A 121 -3.78 14.74 0.11
N PRO A 122 -4.17 15.04 1.36
CA PRO A 122 -3.56 16.11 2.15
C PRO A 122 -2.05 15.94 2.28
N GLY A 123 -1.30 16.95 1.84
CA GLY A 123 0.16 16.95 1.79
C GLY A 123 0.79 15.96 0.81
N LEU A 124 0.02 15.16 0.04
CA LEU A 124 0.53 14.15 -0.89
C LEU A 124 0.42 14.60 -2.35
N GLU A 125 1.57 14.95 -2.92
CA GLU A 125 1.74 15.44 -4.28
C GLU A 125 1.90 14.31 -5.31
N ILE A 126 1.25 14.45 -6.46
CA ILE A 126 1.46 13.64 -7.66
C ILE A 126 2.76 14.11 -8.32
N PRO A 127 3.71 13.24 -8.69
CA PRO A 127 4.97 13.67 -9.30
C PRO A 127 4.83 14.60 -10.54
N ILE A 128 5.11 15.89 -10.30
CA ILE A 128 5.33 17.07 -11.17
C ILE A 128 6.21 16.92 -12.42
N SER A 129 7.46 16.55 -12.16
CA SER A 129 8.58 16.86 -13.04
C SER A 129 9.63 15.76 -13.01
N SER A 130 10.46 15.79 -14.04
CA SER A 130 11.52 14.83 -14.33
C SER A 130 12.63 14.73 -13.30
N ASP A 131 12.85 15.79 -12.51
CA ASP A 131 14.15 16.01 -11.86
C ASP A 131 14.26 15.39 -10.47
N ASP A 132 13.14 15.04 -9.83
CA ASP A 132 13.13 14.66 -8.40
C ASP A 132 12.68 13.21 -8.12
N THR A 133 12.64 12.33 -9.12
CA THR A 133 12.16 10.95 -8.94
C THR A 133 13.30 9.93 -8.80
N ALA A 134 14.32 10.26 -8.00
CA ALA A 134 15.23 9.22 -7.52
C ALA A 134 14.44 8.25 -6.62
N GLN A 135 14.28 7.00 -7.06
CA GLN A 135 13.71 5.96 -6.21
C GLN A 135 14.69 5.70 -5.06
N PRO A 136 14.26 5.87 -3.79
CA PRO A 136 15.18 5.88 -2.64
C PRO A 136 15.94 4.56 -2.46
N PHE A 137 15.39 3.47 -2.99
CA PHE A 137 15.92 2.12 -2.85
C PHE A 137 16.60 1.58 -4.11
N ALA A 138 16.68 2.36 -5.20
CA ALA A 138 17.22 1.89 -6.48
C ALA A 138 18.67 1.41 -6.38
N SER A 139 19.49 2.06 -5.56
CA SER A 139 20.90 1.68 -5.35
C SER A 139 21.07 0.30 -4.72
N LEU A 140 20.05 -0.22 -4.03
CA LEU A 140 20.07 -1.52 -3.37
C LEU A 140 19.66 -2.67 -4.28
N ARG A 141 19.34 -2.44 -5.56
CA ARG A 141 18.92 -3.51 -6.49
C ARG A 141 19.91 -4.68 -6.53
N SER A 142 21.21 -4.40 -6.50
CA SER A 142 22.27 -5.41 -6.52
C SER A 142 22.33 -6.27 -5.24
N ASP A 143 21.91 -5.70 -4.10
CA ASP A 143 21.90 -6.38 -2.79
C ASP A 143 20.60 -7.17 -2.58
N ALA A 144 19.53 -6.83 -3.29
CA ALA A 144 18.19 -7.38 -3.16
C ALA A 144 17.97 -8.65 -4.03
N LYS A 145 18.84 -9.65 -3.89
CA LYS A 145 18.87 -10.84 -4.79
C LYS A 145 17.59 -11.68 -4.78
N ASP A 146 16.93 -11.76 -3.63
CA ASP A 146 15.68 -12.52 -3.43
C ASP A 146 14.42 -11.63 -3.53
N ILE A 147 14.59 -10.37 -3.92
CA ILE A 147 13.51 -9.40 -4.06
C ILE A 147 13.24 -9.18 -5.55
N GLU A 148 12.01 -9.47 -5.96
CA GLU A 148 11.56 -9.30 -7.34
C GLU A 148 11.24 -7.83 -7.62
N ILE A 149 10.53 -7.20 -6.67
CA ILE A 149 10.00 -5.83 -6.78
C ILE A 149 10.57 -4.98 -5.65
N LEU A 150 11.25 -3.88 -5.99
CA LEU A 150 11.68 -2.88 -5.00
C LEU A 150 10.50 -1.99 -4.59
N PRO A 151 10.51 -1.39 -3.39
CA PRO A 151 9.48 -0.44 -2.99
C PRO A 151 9.44 0.73 -3.97
N LEU A 152 8.27 0.92 -4.59
CA LEU A 152 8.07 1.96 -5.60
C LEU A 152 7.38 3.15 -4.98
N LEU A 153 8.01 4.31 -5.05
CA LEU A 153 7.40 5.55 -4.64
C LEU A 153 6.28 5.99 -5.62
N LEU A 154 5.05 6.23 -5.11
CA LEU A 154 3.91 6.74 -5.88
C LEU A 154 3.64 8.24 -5.68
N PHE A 155 3.36 8.68 -4.45
CA PHE A 155 2.96 10.07 -4.14
C PHE A 155 3.86 10.69 -3.07
N ARG A 156 4.16 11.98 -3.20
CA ARG A 156 5.18 12.66 -2.41
C ARG A 156 4.61 13.45 -1.24
N ALA A 157 5.03 13.23 0.00
CA ALA A 157 4.80 14.23 1.03
C ALA A 157 5.73 15.42 0.82
N VAL A 158 5.14 16.60 0.77
CA VAL A 158 5.85 17.87 0.66
C VAL A 158 5.37 18.83 1.74
N ASP A 159 6.32 19.54 2.33
CA ASP A 159 6.07 20.65 3.25
C ASP A 159 6.84 21.87 2.74
N ASN A 160 6.13 22.96 2.43
CA ASN A 160 6.68 24.18 1.84
C ASN A 160 7.59 23.95 0.61
N GLY A 161 7.29 22.93 -0.20
CA GLY A 161 8.06 22.57 -1.40
C GLY A 161 9.29 21.70 -1.15
N ALA A 162 9.59 21.33 0.10
CA ALA A 162 10.64 20.37 0.44
C ALA A 162 10.05 18.98 0.69
N SER A 163 10.79 17.92 0.31
CA SER A 163 10.39 16.55 0.64
C SER A 163 10.43 16.33 2.14
N CYS A 164 9.34 15.83 2.71
CA CYS A 164 9.38 15.31 4.08
C CYS A 164 10.12 13.97 4.10
N MET A 165 10.84 13.68 5.19
CA MET A 165 11.64 12.47 5.37
C MET A 165 11.06 11.63 6.50
N ALA A 166 11.21 10.30 6.39
CA ALA A 166 10.78 9.38 7.42
C ALA A 166 11.48 9.69 8.76
N PRO A 167 10.77 9.59 9.90
CA PRO A 167 11.32 9.94 11.21
C PRO A 167 12.33 8.90 11.72
N ALA A 168 12.40 7.72 11.12
CA ALA A 168 13.33 6.66 11.47
C ALA A 168 13.68 5.76 10.26
N SER A 169 14.81 5.07 10.39
CA SER A 169 15.37 4.07 9.46
C SER A 169 15.96 2.90 10.25
N GLY A 170 16.71 2.00 9.60
CA GLY A 170 17.22 0.80 10.28
C GLY A 170 16.08 -0.15 10.64
N ASP A 171 16.10 -0.71 11.84
CA ASP A 171 15.14 -1.73 12.30
C ASP A 171 13.68 -1.24 12.35
N GLU A 172 13.47 0.07 12.33
CA GLU A 172 12.12 0.67 12.26
C GLU A 172 11.66 0.97 10.84
N CYS A 173 12.51 0.77 9.83
CA CYS A 173 12.11 0.89 8.43
C CYS A 173 10.96 -0.08 8.14
N PRO A 174 9.84 0.38 7.54
CA PRO A 174 8.71 -0.50 7.22
C PRO A 174 9.04 -1.46 6.07
N PHE A 175 10.18 -1.25 5.40
CA PHE A 175 10.68 -2.11 4.35
C PHE A 175 11.80 -2.99 4.93
N ASP A 176 11.61 -4.30 4.84
CA ASP A 176 12.54 -5.33 5.32
C ASP A 176 13.95 -5.19 4.70
N TYR A 177 14.89 -6.02 5.17
CA TYR A 177 16.20 -6.13 4.54
C TYR A 177 16.07 -6.41 3.02
N PRO A 178 16.83 -5.72 2.15
CA PRO A 178 17.96 -4.82 2.45
C PRO A 178 17.60 -3.35 2.62
N PHE A 179 16.32 -2.97 2.51
CA PHE A 179 15.88 -1.57 2.46
C PHE A 179 16.08 -0.83 3.77
N ASN A 180 16.06 -1.55 4.89
CA ASN A 180 16.43 -1.02 6.19
C ASN A 180 17.86 -0.44 6.28
N ARG A 181 18.74 -0.73 5.30
CA ARG A 181 20.10 -0.16 5.21
C ARG A 181 20.12 1.27 4.67
N VAL A 182 19.01 1.80 4.17
CA VAL A 182 18.92 3.20 3.73
C VAL A 182 18.76 4.11 4.94
N ASP A 183 19.77 4.94 5.20
CA ASP A 183 19.79 5.84 6.37
C ASP A 183 18.64 6.84 6.40
N LYS A 184 18.22 7.34 5.23
CA LYS A 184 17.13 8.31 5.09
C LYS A 184 16.36 8.08 3.80
N TYR A 185 15.04 8.02 3.92
CA TYR A 185 14.13 7.91 2.78
C TYR A 185 12.92 8.84 2.99
N PRO A 186 12.25 9.26 1.90
CA PRO A 186 11.11 10.18 1.98
C PRO A 186 9.88 9.61 2.73
N SER A 187 9.08 10.48 3.33
CA SER A 187 7.74 10.14 3.85
C SER A 187 6.72 10.25 2.74
N ARG A 188 6.13 9.14 2.31
CA ARG A 188 5.38 9.06 1.05
C ARG A 188 4.46 7.83 1.02
N LEU A 189 3.58 7.74 0.02
CA LEU A 189 2.90 6.48 -0.30
C LEU A 189 3.79 5.65 -1.23
N TYR A 190 4.10 4.44 -0.80
CA TYR A 190 4.89 3.45 -1.55
C TYR A 190 4.00 2.27 -1.95
N LEU A 191 4.25 1.67 -3.11
CA LEU A 191 4.01 0.25 -3.29
C LEU A 191 5.11 -0.54 -2.59
N SER A 192 4.72 -1.63 -1.93
CA SER A 192 5.61 -2.47 -1.15
C SER A 192 6.61 -3.24 -2.01
N CYS A 193 7.59 -3.87 -1.38
CA CYS A 193 8.47 -4.82 -2.05
C CYS A 193 7.85 -6.21 -2.09
N THR A 194 8.19 -7.00 -3.11
CA THR A 194 7.75 -8.38 -3.23
C THR A 194 8.95 -9.29 -3.34
N SER A 195 9.00 -10.35 -2.53
CA SER A 195 10.05 -11.37 -2.56
C SER A 195 9.54 -12.64 -3.24
N SER A 196 10.43 -13.38 -3.90
CA SER A 196 10.12 -14.63 -4.61
C SER A 196 9.58 -15.76 -3.71
N TYR A 197 9.73 -15.63 -2.38
CA TYR A 197 9.30 -16.62 -1.38
C TYR A 197 7.99 -16.28 -0.65
N LYS A 198 7.40 -15.11 -0.90
CA LYS A 198 6.13 -14.69 -0.27
C LYS A 198 5.03 -14.74 -1.33
N ASP A 199 3.83 -15.16 -0.93
CA ASP A 199 2.68 -15.04 -1.80
C ASP A 199 2.50 -13.56 -2.14
N SER A 200 2.54 -13.30 -3.44
CA SER A 200 2.87 -11.98 -3.95
C SER A 200 1.62 -11.11 -3.98
N PHE A 201 1.63 -9.96 -3.32
CA PHE A 201 0.65 -8.89 -3.55
C PHE A 201 1.40 -7.67 -4.08
N GLU A 202 1.48 -7.53 -5.40
CA GLU A 202 2.26 -6.43 -6.01
C GLU A 202 1.60 -5.05 -5.84
N ASP A 203 0.32 -5.03 -5.46
CA ASP A 203 -0.47 -3.83 -5.20
C ASP A 203 -0.51 -3.43 -3.72
N GLU A 204 0.24 -4.13 -2.86
CA GLU A 204 0.46 -3.72 -1.47
C GLU A 204 1.06 -2.32 -1.39
N SER A 205 0.66 -1.57 -0.36
CA SER A 205 1.09 -0.20 -0.17
C SER A 205 1.35 0.15 1.29
N ILE A 206 2.24 1.11 1.49
CA ILE A 206 2.59 1.63 2.81
C ILE A 206 2.61 3.15 2.73
N LEU A 207 1.83 3.80 3.59
CA LEU A 207 1.91 5.24 3.82
C LEU A 207 2.91 5.54 4.92
N VAL A 208 4.04 6.14 4.57
CA VAL A 208 5.08 6.58 5.51
C VAL A 208 4.85 8.05 5.86
N LEU A 209 4.58 8.35 7.12
CA LEU A 209 4.40 9.70 7.65
C LEU A 209 5.75 10.29 8.12
N PRO A 210 5.94 11.63 8.08
CA PRO A 210 7.15 12.29 8.58
C PRO A 210 7.19 12.49 10.09
N PHE A 211 6.16 12.03 10.78
CA PHE A 211 6.04 12.05 12.22
C PHE A 211 5.39 10.75 12.68
N ARG A 212 5.43 10.50 13.99
CA ARG A 212 4.78 9.35 14.60
C ARG A 212 3.41 9.73 15.14
N ILE A 213 2.50 8.77 15.11
CA ILE A 213 1.16 8.84 15.71
C ILE A 213 0.81 7.49 16.34
N GLY A 214 -0.11 7.49 17.31
CA GLY A 214 -0.56 6.30 18.04
C GLY A 214 -0.55 6.51 19.55
N ALA A 215 0.29 7.38 20.08
CA ALA A 215 0.42 7.60 21.52
C ALA A 215 -0.86 8.13 22.21
N LYS A 216 -1.82 8.72 21.47
CA LYS A 216 -3.11 9.12 22.05
C LYS A 216 -4.09 7.95 22.21
N GLY A 217 -3.80 6.81 21.58
CA GLY A 217 -4.55 5.55 21.77
C GLY A 217 -5.84 5.44 20.95
N TYR A 218 -6.03 6.29 19.94
CA TYR A 218 -7.20 6.22 19.06
C TYR A 218 -6.88 5.55 17.72
N ALA A 219 -5.64 5.69 17.23
CA ALA A 219 -5.23 5.11 15.97
C ALA A 219 -5.30 3.57 15.98
N GLN A 220 -5.95 3.01 14.97
CA GLN A 220 -6.25 1.59 14.86
C GLN A 220 -5.93 1.04 13.47
N LYS A 221 -5.62 -0.26 13.44
CA LYS A 221 -5.53 -1.07 12.24
C LYS A 221 -6.90 -1.65 11.87
N SER A 222 -7.01 -2.28 10.70
CA SER A 222 -8.28 -2.87 10.24
C SER A 222 -8.84 -3.94 11.17
N ASP A 223 -7.98 -4.74 11.80
CA ASP A 223 -8.36 -5.75 12.81
C ASP A 223 -8.86 -5.15 14.14
N GLY A 224 -8.88 -3.83 14.27
CA GLY A 224 -9.27 -3.10 15.48
C GLY A 224 -8.14 -2.97 16.51
N ALA A 225 -6.97 -3.54 16.26
CA ALA A 225 -5.83 -3.40 17.16
C ALA A 225 -5.33 -1.95 17.15
N ARG A 226 -5.07 -1.40 18.33
CA ARG A 226 -4.43 -0.08 18.45
C ARG A 226 -3.00 -0.14 17.95
N PHE A 227 -2.46 1.00 17.55
CA PHE A 227 -1.05 1.05 17.17
C PHE A 227 -0.16 0.64 18.36
N GLY A 228 0.75 -0.31 18.13
CA GLY A 228 1.60 -0.89 19.17
C GLY A 228 1.04 -2.11 19.88
N GLU A 229 -0.25 -2.41 19.71
CA GLU A 229 -0.88 -3.58 20.32
C GLU A 229 -0.35 -4.87 19.67
N LYS A 230 0.14 -5.79 20.50
CA LYS A 230 0.58 -7.12 20.09
C LYS A 230 -0.48 -8.13 20.52
N PRO A 231 -1.16 -8.82 19.59
CA PRO A 231 -2.31 -9.67 19.91
C PRO A 231 -1.99 -10.89 20.80
N ASN A 232 -0.71 -11.20 21.03
CA ASN A 232 -0.27 -12.44 21.71
C ASN A 232 0.27 -12.24 23.14
N HIS A 233 0.16 -11.04 23.73
CA HIS A 233 0.63 -10.78 25.10
C HIS A 233 -0.54 -10.37 25.99
N ALA A 234 -1.33 -11.36 26.42
CA ALA A 234 -2.49 -11.17 27.30
C ALA A 234 -2.14 -10.60 28.70
N ASP A 235 -0.86 -10.53 29.06
CA ASP A 235 -0.36 -10.08 30.36
C ASP A 235 0.46 -8.77 30.29
N ASP A 236 0.69 -8.20 29.10
CA ASP A 236 1.40 -6.92 29.00
C ASP A 236 0.42 -5.75 28.98
N ASP A 237 0.74 -4.71 29.74
CA ASP A 237 0.13 -3.38 29.71
C ASP A 237 0.10 -2.91 28.22
N VAL A 238 -1.03 -3.10 27.52
CA VAL A 238 -1.18 -2.72 26.11
C VAL A 238 -1.12 -1.20 26.04
N ARG A 239 0.09 -0.68 25.82
CA ARG A 239 0.35 0.74 25.69
C ARG A 239 0.31 1.10 24.22
N PRO A 240 -0.49 2.10 23.83
CA PRO A 240 -0.40 2.66 22.49
C PRO A 240 1.04 3.08 22.18
N ILE A 241 1.53 2.71 21.01
CA ILE A 241 2.88 3.04 20.54
C ILE A 241 2.78 3.92 19.31
N ASP A 242 3.63 4.94 19.31
CA ASP A 242 3.85 5.84 18.20
C ASP A 242 4.53 5.11 17.02
N THR A 243 3.83 5.08 15.89
CA THR A 243 4.32 4.52 14.63
C THR A 243 4.18 5.54 13.51
N PHE A 244 4.86 5.35 12.39
CA PHE A 244 4.81 6.28 11.26
C PHE A 244 4.42 5.60 9.95
N SER A 245 4.08 4.32 9.96
CA SER A 245 3.75 3.52 8.77
C SER A 245 2.49 2.66 8.90
N ASN A 246 1.83 2.67 10.08
CA ASN A 246 0.71 1.76 10.36
C ASN A 246 -0.66 2.30 9.92
N VAL A 247 -0.75 3.56 9.48
CA VAL A 247 -2.02 4.08 8.94
C VAL A 247 -2.47 3.19 7.79
N TYR A 248 -3.74 2.79 7.84
CA TYR A 248 -4.39 1.86 6.90
C TYR A 248 -3.96 0.40 6.97
N GLN A 249 -2.94 0.03 7.75
CA GLN A 249 -2.46 -1.35 7.75
C GLN A 249 -3.47 -2.32 8.37
N PRO A 250 -3.58 -3.55 7.84
CA PRO A 250 -4.67 -4.46 8.20
C PRO A 250 -4.54 -5.04 9.60
N GLY A 251 -3.32 -5.17 10.14
CA GLY A 251 -3.07 -5.82 11.42
C GLY A 251 -3.03 -7.33 11.29
N HIS A 252 -3.59 -8.06 12.25
CA HIS A 252 -3.68 -9.51 12.23
C HIS A 252 -4.73 -9.97 11.20
N GLN A 253 -4.30 -10.84 10.29
CA GLN A 253 -5.14 -11.38 9.23
C GLN A 253 -5.32 -12.89 9.43
N PRO A 254 -6.38 -13.34 10.14
CA PRO A 254 -6.55 -14.75 10.47
C PRO A 254 -7.03 -15.60 9.28
N LEU A 255 -7.52 -14.97 8.21
CA LEU A 255 -8.17 -15.63 7.08
C LEU A 255 -7.32 -15.66 5.81
N THR A 256 -6.26 -14.86 5.75
CA THR A 256 -5.37 -14.72 4.59
C THR A 256 -3.91 -14.72 5.03
N GLU A 257 -3.00 -14.73 4.07
CA GLU A 257 -1.60 -14.50 4.36
C GLU A 257 -1.39 -13.09 4.92
N MET A 258 -0.32 -12.89 5.69
CA MET A 258 0.02 -11.57 6.19
C MET A 258 0.53 -10.70 5.04
N HIS A 259 -0.19 -9.64 4.73
CA HIS A 259 0.14 -8.68 3.67
C HIS A 259 -0.10 -7.24 4.16
N GLN A 260 0.49 -6.27 3.46
CA GLN A 260 0.19 -4.85 3.71
C GLN A 260 -1.15 -4.47 3.06
N VAL A 261 -1.65 -3.27 3.34
CA VAL A 261 -2.89 -2.80 2.73
C VAL A 261 -2.77 -2.61 1.22
N ARG A 262 -3.75 -3.10 0.45
CA ARG A 262 -3.77 -2.93 -1.01
C ARG A 262 -4.04 -1.47 -1.41
N LEU A 263 -3.40 -1.03 -2.49
CA LEU A 263 -3.56 0.33 -3.04
C LEU A 263 -5.02 0.64 -3.35
N PHE A 264 -5.78 -0.35 -3.84
CA PHE A 264 -7.22 -0.23 -4.06
C PHE A 264 -7.93 0.32 -2.82
N CYS A 265 -7.73 -0.30 -1.65
CA CYS A 265 -8.41 0.09 -0.42
C CYS A 265 -8.03 1.51 0.03
N VAL A 266 -6.75 1.90 -0.14
CA VAL A 266 -6.28 3.26 0.18
C VAL A 266 -6.98 4.29 -0.70
N LEU A 267 -7.03 4.05 -2.01
CA LEU A 267 -7.71 4.93 -2.96
C LEU A 267 -9.22 5.00 -2.72
N GLU A 268 -9.83 3.90 -2.28
CA GLU A 268 -11.27 3.82 -1.98
C GLU A 268 -11.60 4.73 -0.78
N ASN A 269 -10.79 4.62 0.28
CA ASN A 269 -10.95 5.49 1.43
C ASN A 269 -10.77 6.97 1.05
N TRP A 270 -9.75 7.29 0.25
CA TRP A 270 -9.49 8.67 -0.20
C TRP A 270 -10.64 9.23 -1.03
N LEU A 271 -11.22 8.43 -1.94
CA LEU A 271 -12.42 8.80 -2.68
C LEU A 271 -13.57 9.10 -1.72
N GLY A 272 -13.79 8.24 -0.72
CA GLY A 272 -14.79 8.45 0.31
C GLY A 272 -14.58 9.75 1.10
N MET A 273 -13.34 10.09 1.47
CA MET A 273 -13.00 11.33 2.19
C MET A 273 -13.36 12.58 1.37
N VAL A 274 -13.10 12.56 0.06
CA VAL A 274 -13.47 13.68 -0.84
C VAL A 274 -14.98 13.73 -1.06
N GLN A 275 -15.63 12.59 -1.25
CA GLN A 275 -17.08 12.50 -1.48
C GLN A 275 -17.90 13.02 -0.30
N ARG A 276 -17.53 12.61 0.92
CA ARG A 276 -18.16 13.09 2.17
C ARG A 276 -17.82 14.53 2.50
N GLY A 277 -16.82 15.11 1.82
CA GLY A 277 -16.32 16.45 2.09
C GLY A 277 -15.50 16.55 3.38
N ASP A 278 -15.00 15.43 3.88
CA ASP A 278 -14.01 15.37 4.96
C ASP A 278 -12.72 16.05 4.51
N TRP A 279 -12.34 15.81 3.25
CA TRP A 279 -11.27 16.54 2.57
C TRP A 279 -11.84 17.60 1.65
N LYS A 280 -11.36 18.84 1.81
CA LYS A 280 -11.70 19.97 0.93
C LYS A 280 -10.78 19.97 -0.28
N VAL A 281 -11.20 20.63 -1.36
CA VAL A 281 -10.45 20.71 -2.61
C VAL A 281 -10.35 22.19 -3.01
N ASP A 282 -9.16 22.61 -3.42
CA ASP A 282 -8.89 23.94 -3.98
C ASP A 282 -8.28 23.83 -5.39
N ALA A 283 -7.73 24.93 -5.92
CA ALA A 283 -7.15 24.96 -7.27
C ALA A 283 -6.00 23.96 -7.48
N ASN A 284 -5.34 23.50 -6.41
CA ASN A 284 -4.20 22.60 -6.46
C ASN A 284 -4.55 21.14 -6.17
N GLY A 285 -5.83 20.81 -5.92
CA GLY A 285 -6.29 19.47 -5.58
C GLY A 285 -6.77 19.39 -4.14
N VAL A 286 -6.51 18.26 -3.47
CA VAL A 286 -6.93 18.07 -2.07
C VAL A 286 -6.18 19.05 -1.16
N MET A 287 -6.93 19.81 -0.36
CA MET A 287 -6.42 20.77 0.61
C MET A 287 -5.89 20.08 1.87
N GLY A 288 -4.97 20.76 2.53
CA GLY A 288 -4.35 20.30 3.77
C GLY A 288 -2.91 19.90 3.54
N ASP A 289 -2.13 19.98 4.61
CA ASP A 289 -0.75 19.54 4.65
C ASP A 289 -0.65 18.11 5.19
N ILE A 290 0.58 17.66 5.41
CA ILE A 290 0.85 16.34 5.96
C ILE A 290 0.41 16.21 7.43
N ASP A 291 0.11 17.30 8.14
CA ASP A 291 -0.37 17.25 9.53
C ASP A 291 -1.83 16.78 9.63
N GLU A 292 -2.60 16.82 8.53
CA GLU A 292 -3.95 16.28 8.45
C GLU A 292 -4.00 14.79 8.86
N TRP A 293 -2.92 14.05 8.67
CA TRP A 293 -2.80 12.64 9.06
C TRP A 293 -2.74 12.43 10.59
N LYS A 294 -2.45 13.47 11.38
CA LYS A 294 -2.50 13.39 12.86
C LYS A 294 -3.91 13.13 13.40
N LYS A 295 -4.94 13.41 12.59
CA LYS A 295 -6.35 13.14 12.90
C LYS A 295 -6.70 11.64 12.95
N ALA A 296 -5.81 10.78 12.45
CA ALA A 296 -5.94 9.33 12.61
C ALA A 296 -5.80 8.88 14.07
N ASP A 297 -5.21 9.71 14.94
CA ASP A 297 -5.05 9.43 16.38
C ASP A 297 -5.83 10.42 17.25
N THR A 298 -7.05 10.80 16.82
CA THR A 298 -7.94 11.64 17.63
C THR A 298 -9.31 10.98 17.80
N GLU A 299 -9.94 11.22 18.94
CA GLU A 299 -11.24 10.64 19.31
C GLU A 299 -12.31 10.91 18.24
N GLU A 300 -12.29 12.11 17.65
CA GLU A 300 -13.34 12.59 16.76
C GLU A 300 -13.24 12.08 15.32
N SER A 301 -12.09 11.52 14.92
CA SER A 301 -11.86 11.23 13.49
C SER A 301 -11.07 9.97 13.16
N TRP A 302 -10.53 9.25 14.15
CA TRP A 302 -9.73 8.05 13.90
C TRP A 302 -10.43 7.03 12.98
N GLU A 303 -11.75 6.85 13.12
CA GLU A 303 -12.56 5.91 12.32
C GLU A 303 -12.44 6.15 10.81
N LYS A 304 -12.22 7.40 10.38
CA LYS A 304 -12.08 7.77 8.96
C LYS A 304 -10.74 7.31 8.35
N TYR A 305 -9.79 6.92 9.20
CA TYR A 305 -8.46 6.45 8.83
C TYR A 305 -8.30 4.94 9.02
N VAL A 306 -9.38 4.23 9.35
CA VAL A 306 -9.42 2.77 9.42
C VAL A 306 -10.08 2.22 8.17
N ILE A 307 -9.35 1.36 7.46
CA ILE A 307 -9.89 0.64 6.30
C ILE A 307 -10.56 -0.63 6.79
N PRO A 308 -11.78 -0.97 6.35
CA PRO A 308 -12.42 -2.23 6.70
C PRO A 308 -11.55 -3.44 6.34
N PRO A 309 -11.57 -4.52 7.14
CA PRO A 309 -10.83 -5.74 6.83
C PRO A 309 -11.14 -6.27 5.43
N THR A 310 -10.09 -6.51 4.66
CA THR A 310 -10.11 -7.17 3.36
C THR A 310 -8.96 -8.17 3.30
N TRP A 311 -8.95 -8.98 2.24
CA TRP A 311 -7.76 -9.71 1.80
C TRP A 311 -6.97 -8.88 0.78
#